data_AF-A0A843HJY9-F1
#
_entry.id   AF-A0A843HJY9-F1
#
_cell.length_a   1.000
_cell.length_b   1.000
_cell.length_c   1.000
_cell.angle_alpha   90.00
_cell.angle_beta   90.00
_cell.angle_gamma   90.00
#
_symmetry.space_group_name_H-M   'P 1'
#
loop_
_entity.id
_entity.type
_entity.pdbx_description
1 polymer ?
#
loop_
_entity_poly.entity_id
_entity_poly.type
_entity_poly.pdbx_seq_one_letter_code
_entity_poly.pdbx_strand_id
1 'polypeptide(L)'
;MVLTDDELKYIEEVLGRQPNELELGMMDVMFSEHCSYKSSRPILRNFPTDGPDVILGPGDDAGIVNLTDEYALAIGMESHNHPTAVEPYGGAGTAIGGIERDIKSIG
;
A
#
# COMPACT_ATOMS: atom_id res chain seq x y z
N MET A 1 20.97 -2.32 0.77
CA MET A 1 20.09 -1.20 1.12
C MET A 1 19.64 -0.57 -0.17
N VAL A 2 18.33 -0.47 -0.33
CA VAL A 2 17.63 0.21 -1.43
C VAL A 2 17.58 1.72 -1.18
N LEU A 3 17.67 2.16 0.08
CA LEU A 3 17.72 3.57 0.46
C LEU A 3 18.80 4.33 -0.31
N THR A 4 18.43 5.47 -0.89
CA THR A 4 19.37 6.41 -1.49
C THR A 4 20.05 7.26 -0.42
N ASP A 5 21.16 7.92 -0.78
CA ASP A 5 21.86 8.84 0.12
C ASP A 5 20.95 9.99 0.62
N ASP A 6 20.05 10.48 -0.24
CA ASP A 6 19.08 11.52 0.12
C ASP A 6 18.02 11.00 1.10
N GLU A 7 17.56 9.75 0.93
CA GLU A 7 16.60 9.12 1.85
C GLU A 7 17.23 8.86 3.22
N LEU A 8 18.48 8.39 3.26
CA LEU A 8 19.24 8.23 4.49
C LEU A 8 19.40 9.56 5.23
N LYS A 9 19.81 10.61 4.51
CA LYS A 9 19.94 11.95 5.08
C LYS A 9 18.62 12.46 5.66
N TYR A 10 17.53 12.30 4.93
CA TYR A 10 16.19 12.65 5.40
C TYR A 10 15.81 11.90 6.69
N ILE A 11 16.10 10.59 6.75
CA ILE A 11 15.83 9.77 7.94
C ILE A 11 16.62 10.27 9.16
N GLU A 12 17.91 10.57 8.98
CA GLU A 12 18.74 11.12 10.05
C GLU A 12 18.24 12.48 10.54
N GLU A 13 17.82 13.35 9.62
CA GLU A 13 17.25 14.67 9.93
C GLU A 13 15.94 14.54 10.73
N VAL A 14 15.05 13.62 10.32
CA VAL A 14 13.77 13.37 11.02
C VAL A 14 13.99 12.77 12.41
N LEU A 15 14.94 11.85 12.55
CA LEU A 15 15.25 11.20 13.82
C LEU A 15 16.10 12.09 14.76
N GLY A 16 16.80 13.09 14.21
CA GLY A 16 17.77 13.91 14.93
C GLY A 16 19.01 13.14 15.41
N ARG A 17 19.21 11.92 14.88
CA ARG A 17 20.33 11.02 15.20
C ARG A 17 20.49 9.98 14.10
N GLN A 18 21.61 9.26 14.16
CA GLN A 18 21.84 8.08 13.34
C GLN A 18 20.82 6.97 13.70
N PRO A 19 20.16 6.36 12.71
CA PRO A 19 19.33 5.19 12.93
C PRO A 19 20.20 3.96 13.29
N ASN A 20 19.69 3.08 14.14
CA ASN A 20 20.31 1.79 14.39
C ASN A 20 19.99 0.79 13.24
N GLU A 21 20.60 -0.39 13.27
CA GLU A 21 20.41 -1.40 12.21
C GLU A 21 18.95 -1.84 12.02
N LEU A 22 18.18 -1.96 13.11
CA LEU A 22 16.76 -2.33 13.04
C LEU A 22 15.95 -1.21 12.38
N GLU A 23 16.16 0.03 12.79
CA GLU A 23 15.49 1.20 12.21
C GLU A 23 15.82 1.34 10.73
N LEU A 24 17.09 1.16 10.35
CA LEU A 24 17.53 1.15 8.95
C LEU A 24 16.81 0.05 8.15
N GLY A 25 16.74 -1.18 8.67
CA GLY A 25 16.06 -2.28 8.00
C GLY A 25 14.56 -2.01 7.81
N MET A 26 13.90 -1.43 8.82
CA MET A 26 12.49 -1.01 8.71
C MET A 26 12.31 0.08 7.64
N MET A 27 13.16 1.11 7.65
CA MET A 27 13.06 2.21 6.68
C MET A 27 13.36 1.74 5.26
N ASP A 28 14.28 0.79 5.06
CA ASP A 28 14.61 0.23 3.74
C ASP A 28 13.39 -0.39 3.05
N VAL A 29 12.54 -1.09 3.83
CA VAL A 29 11.28 -1.66 3.31
C VAL A 29 10.23 -0.56 3.12
N MET A 30 10.04 0.32 4.11
CA MET A 30 8.99 1.34 4.07
C MET A 30 9.19 2.38 2.95
N PHE A 31 10.44 2.68 2.58
CA PHE A 31 10.77 3.63 1.51
C PHE A 31 10.91 2.94 0.14
N SER A 32 10.74 1.62 0.05
CA SER A 32 10.67 0.92 -1.23
C SER A 32 9.50 1.44 -2.09
N GLU A 33 9.58 1.30 -3.42
CA GLU A 33 8.46 1.71 -4.30
C GLU A 33 7.18 0.94 -3.98
N HIS A 34 7.31 -0.32 -3.57
CA HIS A 34 6.17 -1.19 -3.23
C HIS A 34 5.33 -0.64 -2.07
N CYS A 35 5.96 -0.05 -1.05
CA CYS A 35 5.25 0.52 0.10
C CYS A 35 4.96 2.02 -0.05
N SER A 36 5.90 2.78 -0.62
CA SER A 36 5.83 4.25 -0.61
C SER A 36 5.09 4.85 -1.80
N TYR A 37 4.97 4.10 -2.91
CA TYR A 37 4.44 4.59 -4.19
C TYR A 37 5.16 5.88 -4.65
N LYS A 38 6.41 6.11 -4.26
CA LYS A 38 7.09 7.41 -4.41
C LYS A 38 7.13 7.92 -5.86
N SER A 39 7.18 7.01 -6.84
CA SER A 39 7.17 7.37 -8.26
C SER A 39 5.76 7.60 -8.81
N SER A 40 4.78 6.83 -8.33
CA SER A 40 3.41 6.82 -8.86
C SER A 40 2.45 7.79 -8.15
N ARG A 41 2.64 8.03 -6.84
CA ARG A 41 1.81 8.89 -6.00
C ARG A 41 1.56 10.29 -6.58
N PRO A 42 2.54 11.01 -7.16
CA PRO A 42 2.29 12.32 -7.77
C PRO A 42 1.32 12.27 -8.96
N ILE A 43 1.30 11.15 -9.69
CA ILE A 43 0.42 10.95 -10.85
C ILE A 43 -0.97 10.55 -10.38
N LEU A 44 -1.06 9.58 -9.47
CA LEU A 44 -2.32 9.02 -8.96
C LEU A 44 -3.20 10.07 -8.26
N ARG A 45 -2.59 11.08 -7.63
CA ARG A 45 -3.30 12.20 -6.99
C ARG A 45 -4.15 13.05 -7.93
N ASN A 46 -3.96 12.93 -9.25
CA ASN A 46 -4.76 13.67 -10.22
C ASN A 46 -6.09 12.99 -10.54
N PHE A 47 -6.33 11.76 -10.07
CA PHE A 47 -7.60 11.09 -10.30
C PHE A 47 -8.71 11.67 -9.39
N PRO A 48 -9.96 11.74 -9.88
CA PRO A 48 -11.09 12.06 -9.02
C PRO A 48 -11.27 10.93 -8.00
N THR A 49 -11.38 11.29 -6.73
CA THR A 49 -11.49 10.33 -5.61
C THR A 49 -12.75 10.52 -4.78
N ASP A 50 -13.51 11.59 -5.04
CA ASP A 50 -14.75 11.93 -4.36
C ASP A 50 -15.95 11.75 -5.31
N GLY A 51 -17.10 11.41 -4.74
CA GLY A 51 -18.36 11.27 -5.46
C GLY A 51 -19.53 11.04 -4.49
N PRO A 52 -20.79 11.24 -4.94
CA PRO A 52 -21.96 11.14 -4.06
C PRO A 52 -22.14 9.75 -3.45
N ASP A 53 -21.71 8.70 -4.15
CA ASP A 53 -21.81 7.31 -3.70
C ASP A 53 -20.51 6.77 -3.10
N VAL A 54 -19.46 7.60 -2.98
CA VAL A 54 -18.20 7.19 -2.34
C VAL A 54 -18.36 7.32 -0.83
N ILE A 55 -18.39 6.18 -0.15
CA ILE A 55 -18.40 6.11 1.32
C ILE A 55 -16.97 6.22 1.85
N LEU A 56 -16.03 5.49 1.25
CA LEU A 56 -14.61 5.51 1.57
C LEU A 56 -13.79 5.49 0.27
N GLY A 57 -13.07 6.59 0.02
CA GLY A 57 -12.13 6.71 -1.10
C GLY A 57 -10.76 6.11 -0.77
N PRO A 58 -9.73 6.37 -1.61
CA PRO A 58 -8.38 5.88 -1.37
C PRO A 58 -7.78 6.38 -0.05
N GLY A 59 -7.17 5.49 0.71
CA GLY A 59 -6.54 5.82 1.99
C GLY A 59 -6.61 4.70 3.05
N ASP A 60 -7.48 3.71 2.82
CA ASP A 60 -7.63 2.51 3.64
C ASP A 60 -7.41 1.24 2.78
N ASP A 61 -7.56 0.07 3.38
CA ASP A 61 -7.29 -1.23 2.74
C ASP A 61 -8.21 -1.55 1.56
N ALA A 62 -9.41 -0.95 1.51
CA ALA A 62 -10.36 -1.09 0.40
C ALA A 62 -11.22 0.17 0.21
N GLY A 63 -11.68 0.37 -1.04
CA GLY A 63 -12.66 1.41 -1.34
C GLY A 63 -14.08 0.92 -1.05
N ILE A 64 -14.94 1.81 -0.55
CA ILE A 64 -16.34 1.50 -0.24
C ILE A 64 -17.26 2.45 -0.99
N VAL A 65 -18.21 1.89 -1.72
CA VAL A 65 -19.26 2.65 -2.41
C VAL A 65 -20.65 2.21 -1.99
N ASN A 66 -21.59 3.14 -2.00
CA ASN A 66 -22.99 2.86 -1.73
C ASN A 66 -23.58 2.00 -2.87
N LEU A 67 -24.37 0.99 -2.52
CA LEU A 67 -25.08 0.16 -3.50
C LEU A 67 -26.60 0.30 -3.36
N THR A 68 -27.11 0.26 -2.13
CA THR A 68 -28.50 0.51 -1.77
C THR A 68 -28.57 1.17 -0.39
N ASP A 69 -29.77 1.54 0.07
CA ASP A 69 -29.96 2.12 1.41
C ASP A 69 -29.54 1.19 2.57
N GLU A 70 -29.34 -0.11 2.32
CA GLU A 70 -28.98 -1.11 3.33
C GLU A 70 -27.59 -1.75 3.11
N TYR A 71 -27.02 -1.64 1.92
CA TYR A 71 -25.79 -2.35 1.54
C TYR A 71 -24.77 -1.43 0.89
N ALA A 72 -23.51 -1.63 1.25
CA ALA A 72 -22.35 -1.05 0.60
C ALA A 72 -21.54 -2.14 -0.11
N LEU A 73 -20.78 -1.74 -1.12
CA LEU A 73 -19.85 -2.60 -1.83
C LEU A 73 -18.41 -2.21 -1.49
N ALA A 74 -17.69 -3.16 -0.92
CA ALA A 74 -16.25 -3.10 -0.72
C ALA A 74 -15.51 -3.60 -1.95
N ILE A 75 -14.54 -2.84 -2.44
CA ILE A 75 -13.77 -3.17 -3.63
C ILE A 75 -12.29 -2.89 -3.38
N GLY A 76 -11.46 -3.86 -3.70
CA GLY A 76 -10.01 -3.74 -3.68
C GLY A 76 -9.42 -4.60 -4.80
N MET A 77 -8.19 -4.26 -5.19
CA MET A 77 -7.44 -5.02 -6.19
C MET A 77 -5.97 -4.96 -5.84
N GLU A 78 -5.35 -6.13 -5.73
CA GLU A 78 -3.93 -6.28 -5.47
C GLU A 78 -3.23 -7.01 -6.62
N SER A 79 -1.90 -7.02 -6.58
CA SER A 79 -1.08 -7.82 -7.48
C SER A 79 0.02 -8.55 -6.72
N HIS A 80 0.43 -9.72 -7.20
CA HIS A 80 1.51 -10.49 -6.59
C HIS A 80 2.47 -11.05 -7.64
N ASN A 81 2.88 -10.16 -8.54
CA ASN A 81 3.54 -10.50 -9.79
C ASN A 81 4.89 -11.20 -9.59
N HIS A 82 5.78 -10.58 -8.80
CA HIS A 82 7.15 -11.09 -8.63
C HIS A 82 7.19 -12.44 -7.90
N PRO A 83 6.49 -12.65 -6.76
CA PRO A 83 6.43 -13.96 -6.12
C PRO A 83 5.81 -15.04 -7.01
N THR A 84 4.70 -14.72 -7.71
CA THR A 84 4.03 -15.66 -8.62
C THR A 84 4.91 -16.05 -9.81
N ALA A 85 5.78 -15.14 -10.28
CA ALA A 85 6.73 -15.46 -11.33
C ALA A 85 7.81 -16.46 -10.88
N VAL A 86 8.16 -16.47 -9.60
CA VAL A 86 9.14 -17.41 -9.02
C VAL A 86 8.49 -18.74 -8.67
N GLU A 87 7.34 -18.70 -8.01
CA GLU A 87 6.58 -19.88 -7.60
C GLU A 87 5.07 -19.61 -7.77
N PRO A 88 4.43 -20.17 -8.81
CA PRO A 88 3.08 -19.76 -9.18
C PRO A 88 1.98 -20.12 -8.17
N TYR A 89 2.05 -21.29 -7.53
CA TYR A 89 0.92 -21.79 -6.74
C TYR A 89 0.81 -21.07 -5.40
N GLY A 90 1.90 -21.03 -4.64
CA GLY A 90 1.99 -20.29 -3.38
C GLY A 90 1.93 -18.78 -3.61
N GLY A 91 2.59 -18.26 -4.66
CA GLY A 91 2.47 -16.84 -5.03
C GLY A 91 1.04 -16.41 -5.31
N ALA A 92 0.26 -17.19 -6.08
CA ALA A 92 -1.16 -16.91 -6.26
C ALA A 92 -1.97 -17.11 -4.95
N GLY A 93 -1.65 -18.14 -4.17
CA GLY A 93 -2.34 -18.44 -2.92
C GLY A 93 -2.20 -17.33 -1.88
N THR A 94 -1.01 -16.74 -1.72
CA THR A 94 -0.80 -15.63 -0.79
C THR A 94 -1.44 -14.34 -1.30
N ALA A 95 -1.54 -14.14 -2.62
CA ALA A 95 -2.23 -13.00 -3.22
C ALA A 95 -3.73 -13.01 -2.87
N ILE A 96 -4.39 -14.17 -3.03
CA ILE A 96 -5.80 -14.35 -2.65
C ILE A 96 -5.99 -14.06 -1.16
N GLY A 97 -5.10 -14.60 -0.32
CA GLY A 97 -5.15 -14.35 1.11
C GLY A 97 -4.94 -12.88 1.49
N GLY A 98 -4.12 -12.14 0.73
CA GLY A 98 -3.89 -10.70 0.88
C GLY A 98 -5.18 -9.91 0.72
N ILE A 99 -5.70 -9.89 -0.51
CA ILE A 99 -6.90 -9.13 -0.84
C ILE A 99 -8.12 -9.55 -0.01
N GLU A 100 -8.25 -10.81 0.39
CA GLU A 100 -9.32 -11.22 1.31
C GLU A 100 -9.21 -10.58 2.69
N ARG A 101 -8.01 -10.34 3.21
CA ARG A 101 -7.83 -9.67 4.51
C ARG A 101 -8.17 -8.20 4.41
N ASP A 102 -7.77 -7.54 3.33
CA ASP A 102 -8.03 -6.12 3.09
C ASP A 102 -9.53 -5.83 2.99
N ILE A 103 -10.30 -6.68 2.28
CA ILE A 103 -11.76 -6.54 2.21
C ILE A 103 -12.43 -6.81 3.56
N LYS A 104 -11.86 -7.68 4.41
CA LYS A 104 -12.46 -8.01 5.72
C LYS A 104 -12.05 -7.02 6.83
N SER A 105 -10.95 -6.29 6.68
CA SER A 105 -10.46 -5.35 7.71
C SER A 105 -11.33 -4.12 7.83
N ILE A 106 -12.00 -3.73 6.74
CA ILE A 106 -12.88 -2.57 6.66
C ILE A 106 -14.27 -2.76 7.32
N GLY A 107 -14.67 -3.98 7.70
CA GLY A 107 -15.94 -4.30 8.36
C GLY A 107 -16.85 -5.22 7.57
#